data_AF-A0A6I5C438-F1
#
_entry.id   AF-A0A6I5C438-F1
#
_cell.length_a   1.000
_cell.length_b   1.000
_cell.length_c   1.000
_cell.angle_alpha   90.00
_cell.angle_beta   90.00
_cell.angle_gamma   90.00
#
_symmetry.space_group_name_H-M   'P 1'
#
loop_
_entity.id
_entity.type
_entity.pdbx_description
1 polymer ?
#
loop_
_entity_poly.entity_id
_entity_poly.type
_entity_poly.pdbx_seq_one_letter_code
_entity_poly.pdbx_strand_id
1 'polypeptide(L)'
;MLDVSKLDLNGPEQPVERIEVRQPMELATTRYQNWKPGSPYLPVGVTVGRPRFFPHPYETIPALAPVELMKGALRGIDDIAVERIVYFERLRVYEREILAALQELAARYPGAPACLMCFEKVAELGEECHRRWYAEWAEKRYGWEIPELPAPSGTAPARPSRPKPEAPPTLF
;
A
#
# COMPACT_ATOMS: atom_id res chain seq x y z
N MET A 1 7.63 9.91 13.24
CA MET A 1 6.24 9.41 13.14
C MET A 1 5.41 10.59 12.74
N LEU A 2 4.52 10.42 11.75
CA LEU A 2 3.69 11.52 11.25
C LEU A 2 2.80 12.05 12.38
N ASP A 3 2.79 13.37 12.56
CA ASP A 3 1.93 14.03 13.54
C ASP A 3 0.57 14.34 12.90
N VAL A 4 -0.34 13.36 12.96
CA VAL A 4 -1.67 13.45 12.35
C VAL A 4 -2.52 14.59 12.89
N SER A 5 -2.20 15.12 14.09
CA SER A 5 -2.96 16.23 14.70
C SER A 5 -2.77 17.56 13.98
N LYS A 6 -1.74 17.67 13.13
CA LYS A 6 -1.43 18.87 12.35
C LYS A 6 -2.00 18.83 10.93
N LEU A 7 -2.66 17.74 10.56
CA LEU A 7 -3.22 17.57 9.22
C LEU A 7 -4.62 18.18 9.14
N ASP A 8 -4.88 18.87 8.05
CA ASP A 8 -6.25 19.27 7.69
C ASP A 8 -6.97 18.05 7.10
N LEU A 9 -7.59 17.25 7.97
CA LEU A 9 -8.32 16.04 7.58
C LEU A 9 -9.67 16.33 6.91
N ASN A 10 -10.13 17.59 6.94
CA ASN A 10 -11.38 18.02 6.28
C ASN A 10 -11.11 18.72 4.94
N GLY A 11 -9.85 19.04 4.65
CA GLY A 11 -9.42 19.67 3.42
C GLY A 11 -9.24 18.69 2.26
N PRO A 12 -8.96 19.18 1.05
CA PRO A 12 -8.61 18.32 -0.07
C PRO A 12 -7.25 17.65 0.13
N GLU A 13 -7.04 16.50 -0.54
CA GLU A 13 -5.71 15.90 -0.69
C GLU A 13 -4.74 16.95 -1.27
N GLN A 14 -3.57 17.11 -0.64
CA GLN A 14 -2.58 18.07 -1.11
C GLN A 14 -2.05 17.68 -2.50
N PRO A 15 -1.77 18.65 -3.39
CA PRO A 15 -1.25 18.37 -4.73
C PRO A 15 0.14 17.73 -4.66
N VAL A 16 0.37 16.70 -5.48
CA VAL A 16 1.66 16.03 -5.59
C VAL A 16 2.49 16.73 -6.67
N GLU A 17 3.62 17.33 -6.28
CA GLU A 17 4.55 17.95 -7.22
C GLU A 17 5.28 16.87 -8.03
N ARG A 18 5.43 17.01 -9.34
CA ARG A 18 6.22 16.09 -10.15
C ARG A 18 7.72 16.40 -10.02
N ILE A 19 8.54 15.39 -9.75
CA ILE A 19 10.01 15.47 -9.83
C ILE A 19 10.58 14.35 -10.69
N GLU A 20 11.82 14.55 -11.12
CA GLU A 20 12.58 13.55 -11.86
C GLU A 20 13.40 12.70 -10.89
N VAL A 21 12.99 11.46 -10.71
CA VAL A 21 13.75 10.43 -9.99
C VAL A 21 13.76 9.18 -10.83
N ARG A 22 14.95 8.64 -11.10
CA ARG A 22 15.07 7.35 -11.78
C ARG A 22 14.49 6.25 -10.89
N GLN A 23 13.63 5.42 -11.47
CA GLN A 23 13.14 4.21 -10.81
C GLN A 23 14.32 3.25 -10.52
N PRO A 24 14.63 2.95 -9.24
CA PRO A 24 15.78 2.10 -8.90
C PRO A 24 15.63 0.65 -9.36
N MET A 25 14.40 0.13 -9.37
CA MET A 25 14.04 -1.21 -9.81
C MET A 25 12.59 -1.24 -10.29
N GLU A 26 12.25 -2.17 -11.18
CA GLU A 26 10.86 -2.40 -11.60
C GLU A 26 9.98 -2.78 -10.40
N LEU A 27 8.79 -2.20 -10.34
CA LEU A 27 7.85 -2.39 -9.25
C LEU A 27 6.50 -2.86 -9.79
N ALA A 28 5.86 -3.74 -9.05
CA ALA A 28 4.46 -4.09 -9.22
C ALA A 28 3.76 -4.17 -7.86
N THR A 29 2.44 -4.20 -7.83
CA THR A 29 1.65 -4.40 -6.61
C THR A 29 0.87 -5.71 -6.68
N THR A 30 0.68 -6.37 -5.54
CA THR A 30 -0.25 -7.51 -5.46
C THR A 30 -0.71 -7.77 -4.03
N ARG A 31 -1.60 -8.72 -3.86
CA ARG A 31 -2.01 -9.23 -2.54
C ARG A 31 -1.07 -10.35 -2.09
N TYR A 32 -0.75 -10.44 -0.80
CA TYR A 32 0.09 -11.52 -0.25
C TYR A 32 -0.30 -12.93 -0.73
N GLN A 33 -1.60 -13.22 -0.82
CA GLN A 33 -2.12 -14.52 -1.24
C GLN A 33 -1.89 -14.83 -2.73
N ASN A 34 -1.68 -13.80 -3.56
CA ASN A 34 -1.49 -13.94 -5.00
C ASN A 34 -0.03 -14.23 -5.35
N TRP A 35 0.91 -13.79 -4.52
CA TRP A 35 2.32 -14.13 -4.72
C TRP A 35 2.56 -15.63 -4.44
N LYS A 36 3.33 -16.28 -5.31
CA LYS A 36 3.68 -17.71 -5.22
C LYS A 36 5.18 -17.91 -5.40
N PRO A 37 5.76 -18.96 -4.79
CA PRO A 37 7.10 -19.42 -5.13
C PRO A 37 7.25 -19.65 -6.63
N GLY A 38 8.33 -19.16 -7.21
CA GLY A 38 8.56 -19.17 -8.66
C GLY A 38 8.11 -17.90 -9.40
N SER A 39 7.45 -16.95 -8.72
CA SER A 39 7.27 -15.60 -9.24
C SER A 39 8.63 -14.95 -9.55
N PRO A 40 8.78 -14.22 -10.67
CA PRO A 40 10.02 -13.48 -10.96
C PRO A 40 10.19 -12.26 -10.04
N TYR A 41 9.15 -11.88 -9.30
CA TYR A 41 9.18 -10.72 -8.43
C TYR A 41 9.64 -11.07 -7.01
N LEU A 42 10.57 -10.28 -6.49
CA LEU A 42 10.94 -10.24 -5.08
C LEU A 42 9.70 -9.87 -4.24
N PRO A 43 9.29 -10.71 -3.27
CA PRO A 43 8.18 -10.38 -2.37
C PRO A 43 8.59 -9.29 -1.38
N VAL A 44 7.89 -8.16 -1.37
CA VAL A 44 8.13 -7.03 -0.46
C VAL A 44 6.85 -6.69 0.30
N GLY A 45 6.89 -6.81 1.62
CA GLY A 45 5.79 -6.44 2.51
C GLY A 45 5.75 -4.94 2.78
N VAL A 46 4.58 -4.34 2.57
CA VAL A 46 4.31 -2.91 2.86
C VAL A 46 3.24 -2.76 3.94
N THR A 47 3.10 -3.72 4.84
CA THR A 47 2.08 -3.73 5.89
C THR A 47 2.67 -3.55 7.29
N VAL A 48 1.85 -3.03 8.22
CA VAL A 48 2.26 -2.82 9.61
C VAL A 48 2.40 -4.16 10.35
N GLY A 49 1.50 -5.10 10.09
CA GLY A 49 1.48 -6.43 10.70
C GLY A 49 2.19 -7.48 9.84
N ARG A 50 2.71 -8.52 10.50
CA ARG A 50 3.30 -9.69 9.82
C ARG A 50 2.21 -10.63 9.27
N PRO A 51 2.23 -11.00 7.99
CA PRO A 51 1.32 -11.98 7.40
C PRO A 51 1.60 -13.40 7.93
N ARG A 52 0.94 -13.82 9.02
CA ARG A 52 1.16 -15.14 9.63
C ARG A 52 0.88 -16.33 8.70
N PHE A 53 0.04 -16.14 7.69
CA PHE A 53 -0.31 -17.16 6.70
C PHE A 53 0.68 -17.24 5.53
N PHE A 54 1.65 -16.32 5.44
CA PHE A 54 2.61 -16.27 4.34
C PHE A 54 3.93 -16.90 4.81
N PRO A 55 4.23 -18.15 4.41
CA PRO A 55 5.34 -18.91 4.99
C PRO A 55 6.69 -18.64 4.31
N HIS A 56 6.72 -17.77 3.30
CA HIS A 56 7.91 -17.53 2.49
C HIS A 56 8.72 -16.35 3.03
N PRO A 57 10.05 -16.31 2.83
CA PRO A 57 10.85 -15.12 3.07
C PRO A 57 10.35 -13.95 2.21
N TYR A 58 10.37 -12.75 2.78
CA TYR A 58 10.03 -11.51 2.10
C TYR A 58 10.80 -10.36 2.73
N GLU A 59 11.09 -9.34 1.92
CA GLU A 59 11.68 -8.08 2.37
C GLU A 59 10.58 -7.14 2.87
N THR A 60 10.93 -6.07 3.59
CA THR A 60 9.95 -5.09 4.05
C THR A 60 10.39 -3.67 3.80
N ILE A 61 9.45 -2.80 3.45
CA ILE A 61 9.65 -1.34 3.43
C ILE A 61 8.67 -0.72 4.44
N PRO A 62 9.06 -0.59 5.72
CA PRO A 62 8.18 -0.06 6.76
C PRO A 62 7.69 1.38 6.50
N ALA A 63 8.47 2.16 5.74
CA ALA A 63 8.09 3.51 5.32
C ALA A 63 6.80 3.53 4.49
N LEU A 64 6.54 2.46 3.71
CA LEU A 64 5.30 2.31 2.94
C LEU A 64 4.11 1.75 3.74
N ALA A 65 4.34 1.27 4.97
CA ALA A 65 3.26 0.72 5.78
C ALA A 65 2.38 1.81 6.40
N PRO A 66 1.03 1.73 6.33
CA PRO A 66 0.14 2.78 6.81
C PRO A 66 0.02 2.78 8.35
N VAL A 67 1.10 3.09 9.06
CA VAL A 67 1.18 2.96 10.53
C VAL A 67 0.10 3.77 11.24
N GLU A 68 -0.15 4.99 10.77
CA GLU A 68 -1.11 5.93 11.36
C GLU A 68 -2.56 5.45 11.22
N LEU A 69 -2.89 4.71 10.16
CA LEU A 69 -4.24 4.16 9.96
C LEU A 69 -4.47 2.85 10.74
N MET A 70 -3.39 2.21 11.19
CA MET A 70 -3.45 0.93 11.90
C MET A 70 -3.28 1.06 13.42
N LYS A 71 -2.87 2.24 13.92
CA LYS A 71 -2.57 2.50 15.33
C LYS A 71 -3.02 3.92 15.73
N GLY A 72 -3.25 4.13 17.02
CA GLY A 72 -3.56 5.47 17.55
C GLY A 72 -4.98 5.93 17.21
N ALA A 73 -5.16 7.26 17.09
CA ALA A 73 -6.46 7.91 17.01
C ALA A 73 -7.25 7.61 15.72
N LEU A 74 -6.57 7.30 14.62
CA LEU A 74 -7.19 7.01 13.33
C LEU A 74 -7.38 5.51 13.08
N ARG A 75 -7.10 4.67 14.08
CA ARG A 75 -7.24 3.22 13.94
C ARG A 75 -8.71 2.84 13.72
N GLY A 76 -8.98 2.19 12.60
CA GLY A 76 -10.33 1.70 12.28
C GLY A 76 -11.30 2.79 11.85
N ILE A 77 -10.77 3.95 11.45
CA ILE A 77 -11.52 4.91 10.63
C ILE A 77 -12.07 4.17 9.39
N ASP A 78 -13.21 4.64 8.90
CA ASP A 78 -13.85 4.13 7.69
C ASP A 78 -14.20 5.31 6.80
N ASP A 79 -13.16 6.04 6.41
CA ASP A 79 -13.27 7.23 5.59
C ASP A 79 -12.07 7.26 4.63
N ILE A 80 -12.31 6.83 3.39
CA ILE A 80 -11.27 6.73 2.37
C ILE A 80 -10.61 8.09 2.09
N ALA A 81 -11.35 9.20 2.19
CA ALA A 81 -10.78 10.52 1.95
C ALA A 81 -9.75 10.87 3.03
N VAL A 82 -10.10 10.65 4.30
CA VAL A 82 -9.18 10.87 5.44
C VAL A 82 -7.99 9.90 5.37
N GLU A 83 -8.25 8.62 5.08
CA GLU A 83 -7.20 7.61 4.94
C GLU A 83 -6.18 7.99 3.87
N ARG A 84 -6.66 8.47 2.72
CA ARG A 84 -5.80 8.93 1.62
C ARG A 84 -4.99 10.16 2.00
N ILE A 85 -5.60 11.18 2.62
CA ILE A 85 -4.87 12.38 3.08
C ILE A 85 -3.70 11.98 3.99
N VAL A 86 -3.97 11.13 4.97
CA VAL A 86 -2.97 10.68 5.95
C VAL A 86 -1.89 9.84 5.27
N TYR A 87 -2.26 8.93 4.38
CA TYR A 87 -1.31 8.08 3.70
C TYR A 87 -0.43 8.86 2.71
N PHE A 88 -1.00 9.81 1.95
CA PHE A 88 -0.24 10.65 1.04
C PHE A 88 0.74 11.55 1.78
N GLU A 89 0.34 12.10 2.93
CA GLU A 89 1.26 12.87 3.77
C GLU A 89 2.38 11.99 4.32
N ARG A 90 2.07 10.75 4.70
CA ARG A 90 3.10 9.78 5.08
C ARG A 90 4.10 9.57 3.93
N LEU A 91 3.63 9.37 2.70
CA LEU A 91 4.52 9.20 1.55
C LEU A 91 5.43 10.40 1.33
N ARG A 92 4.94 11.63 1.57
CA ARG A 92 5.77 12.85 1.53
C ARG A 92 6.81 12.88 2.63
N VAL A 93 6.41 12.68 3.88
CA VAL A 93 7.32 12.72 5.03
C VAL A 93 8.41 11.67 4.93
N TYR A 94 8.08 10.49 4.41
CA TYR A 94 8.98 9.34 4.32
C TYR A 94 9.56 9.11 2.92
N GLU A 95 9.42 10.08 2.00
CA GLU A 95 9.86 9.96 0.61
C GLU A 95 11.32 9.52 0.49
N ARG A 96 12.20 10.15 1.28
CA ARG A 96 13.64 9.85 1.25
C ARG A 96 13.95 8.45 1.75
N GLU A 97 13.30 8.00 2.83
CA GLU A 97 13.47 6.63 3.33
C GLU A 97 12.93 5.58 2.36
N ILE A 98 11.81 5.86 1.69
CA ILE A 98 11.24 4.97 0.66
C ILE A 98 12.24 4.81 -0.49
N LEU A 99 12.77 5.92 -1.02
CA LEU A 99 13.73 5.89 -2.12
C LEU A 99 15.03 5.17 -1.72
N ALA A 100 15.55 5.42 -0.51
CA ALA A 100 16.72 4.74 0.01
C ALA A 100 16.50 3.22 0.14
N ALA A 101 15.35 2.81 0.67
CA ALA A 101 15.01 1.38 0.80
C ALA A 101 14.89 0.69 -0.57
N LEU A 102 14.30 1.36 -1.56
CA LEU A 102 14.22 0.82 -2.93
C LEU A 102 15.60 0.70 -3.58
N GLN A 103 16.49 1.69 -3.37
CA GLN A 103 17.87 1.62 -3.86
C GLN A 103 18.64 0.48 -3.19
N GLU A 104 18.47 0.28 -1.88
CA GLU A 104 19.10 -0.81 -1.15
C GLU A 104 18.63 -2.18 -1.67
N LEU A 105 17.32 -2.34 -1.90
CA LEU A 105 16.77 -3.57 -2.49
C LEU A 105 17.31 -3.81 -3.90
N ALA A 106 17.38 -2.77 -4.74
CA ALA A 106 17.93 -2.87 -6.08
C ALA A 106 19.41 -3.29 -6.08
N ALA A 107 20.19 -2.80 -5.11
CA ALA A 107 21.60 -3.17 -4.94
C ALA A 107 21.77 -4.61 -4.42
N ARG A 108 20.90 -5.05 -3.50
CA ARG A 108 20.92 -6.40 -2.93
C ARG A 108 20.42 -7.47 -3.91
N TYR A 109 19.46 -7.10 -4.77
CA TYR A 109 18.80 -7.99 -5.74
C TYR A 109 18.90 -7.42 -7.16
N PRO A 110 20.11 -7.32 -7.74
CA PRO A 110 20.31 -6.70 -9.04
C PRO A 110 19.53 -7.43 -10.13
N GLY A 111 18.72 -6.68 -10.89
CA GLY A 111 17.92 -7.20 -12.00
C GLY A 111 16.64 -7.94 -11.60
N ALA A 112 16.33 -8.07 -10.31
CA ALA A 112 15.06 -8.65 -9.86
C ALA A 112 14.00 -7.54 -9.73
N PRO A 113 12.83 -7.65 -10.39
CA PRO A 113 11.72 -6.76 -10.10
C PRO A 113 11.15 -7.04 -8.71
N ALA A 114 10.51 -6.06 -8.06
CA ALA A 114 9.90 -6.23 -6.74
C ALA A 114 8.38 -6.10 -6.80
N CYS A 115 7.70 -6.87 -5.94
CA CYS A 115 6.24 -6.81 -5.81
C CYS A 115 5.86 -6.37 -4.39
N LEU A 116 5.21 -5.22 -4.30
CA LEU A 116 4.71 -4.62 -3.06
C LEU A 116 3.39 -5.29 -2.66
N MET A 117 3.41 -5.96 -1.51
CA MET A 117 2.35 -6.85 -1.06
C MET A 117 1.57 -6.31 0.13
N CYS A 118 0.26 -6.53 0.07
CA CYS A 118 -0.69 -6.14 1.11
C CYS A 118 -1.83 -7.18 1.28
N PHE A 119 -2.75 -7.01 2.23
CA PHE A 119 -3.81 -7.96 2.57
C PHE A 119 -5.11 -7.77 1.77
N GLU A 120 -5.40 -6.55 1.32
CA GLU A 120 -6.71 -6.12 0.80
C GLU A 120 -6.97 -6.62 -0.62
N LYS A 121 -8.24 -6.85 -0.98
CA LYS A 121 -8.67 -7.45 -2.26
C LYS A 121 -9.12 -6.39 -3.26
N VAL A 122 -8.16 -5.55 -3.66
CA VAL A 122 -8.36 -4.48 -4.63
C VAL A 122 -8.94 -4.98 -5.96
N ALA A 123 -8.37 -6.05 -6.54
CA ALA A 123 -8.69 -6.50 -7.90
C ALA A 123 -10.09 -7.13 -8.06
N GLU A 124 -10.71 -7.61 -6.98
CA GLU A 124 -11.97 -8.36 -7.03
C GLU A 124 -13.17 -7.51 -6.59
N LEU A 125 -12.95 -6.46 -5.79
CA LEU A 125 -14.02 -5.70 -5.13
C LEU A 125 -13.97 -4.18 -5.38
N GLY A 126 -13.00 -3.69 -6.17
CA GLY A 126 -12.78 -2.26 -6.32
C GLY A 126 -12.35 -1.58 -5.02
N GLU A 127 -11.81 -2.36 -4.06
CA GLU A 127 -11.33 -1.85 -2.79
C GLU A 127 -10.12 -0.93 -3.01
N GLU A 128 -10.16 0.25 -2.41
CA GLU A 128 -9.01 1.16 -2.30
C GLU A 128 -8.04 0.62 -1.24
N CYS A 129 -6.74 0.66 -1.51
CA CYS A 129 -5.72 0.13 -0.60
C CYS A 129 -4.43 0.94 -0.72
N HIS A 130 -3.70 1.05 0.38
CA HIS A 130 -2.43 1.78 0.46
C HIS A 130 -1.38 1.37 -0.58
N ARG A 131 -1.33 0.09 -1.02
CA ARG A 131 -0.41 -0.30 -2.10
C ARG A 131 -0.74 0.38 -3.44
N ARG A 132 -2.04 0.57 -3.72
CA ARG A 132 -2.53 1.25 -4.94
C ARG A 132 -2.39 2.75 -4.83
N TRP A 133 -2.65 3.30 -3.65
CA TRP A 133 -2.38 4.72 -3.36
C TRP A 133 -0.90 5.05 -3.55
N TYR A 134 0.01 4.16 -3.16
CA TYR A 134 1.43 4.36 -3.45
C TYR A 134 1.73 4.30 -4.96
N ALA A 135 1.13 3.36 -5.71
CA ALA A 135 1.28 3.31 -7.16
C ALA A 135 0.82 4.62 -7.82
N GLU A 136 -0.36 5.11 -7.46
CA GLU A 136 -0.90 6.39 -7.93
C GLU A 136 0.00 7.57 -7.53
N TRP A 137 0.46 7.59 -6.29
CA TRP A 137 1.35 8.64 -5.80
C TRP A 137 2.70 8.63 -6.53
N ALA A 138 3.29 7.46 -6.79
CA ALA A 138 4.54 7.31 -7.51
C ALA A 138 4.42 7.72 -8.98
N GLU A 139 3.28 7.45 -9.62
CA GLU A 139 2.96 7.93 -10.97
C GLU A 139 2.89 9.47 -10.99
N LYS A 140 2.15 10.08 -10.05
CA LYS A 140 2.04 11.54 -9.92
C LYS A 140 3.40 12.19 -9.58
N ARG A 141 4.13 11.63 -8.62
CA ARG A 141 5.36 12.18 -8.03
C ARG A 141 6.59 11.99 -8.92
N TYR A 142 6.76 10.79 -9.48
CA TYR A 142 7.97 10.40 -10.20
C TYR A 142 7.72 10.00 -11.66
N GLY A 143 6.49 9.61 -11.98
CA GLY A 143 6.15 9.03 -13.28
C GLY A 143 6.37 7.55 -13.42
N TRP A 144 6.44 6.84 -12.29
CA TRP A 144 6.63 5.40 -12.32
C TRP A 144 5.28 4.73 -12.49
N GLU A 145 5.14 3.94 -13.54
CA GLU A 145 3.98 3.08 -13.71
C GLU A 145 4.19 1.80 -12.89
N ILE A 146 3.33 1.57 -11.90
CA ILE A 146 3.39 0.41 -11.01
C ILE A 146 2.10 -0.42 -11.19
N PRO A 147 2.11 -1.47 -12.03
CA PRO A 147 0.93 -2.27 -12.31
C PRO A 147 0.51 -3.16 -11.12
N GLU A 148 -0.79 -3.42 -10.96
CA GLU A 148 -1.27 -4.50 -10.08
C GLU A 148 -1.21 -5.82 -10.86
N LEU A 149 -0.50 -6.81 -10.31
CA LEU A 149 -0.48 -8.15 -10.88
C LEU A 149 -1.81 -8.87 -10.63
N PRO A 150 -2.38 -9.54 -11.64
CA PRO A 150 -3.63 -10.27 -11.49
C PRO A 150 -3.50 -11.42 -10.49
N ALA A 151 -4.63 -11.85 -9.92
CA ALA A 151 -4.65 -13.10 -9.18
C ALA A 151 -4.30 -14.28 -10.11
N PRO A 152 -3.41 -15.20 -9.71
CA PRO A 152 -3.13 -16.38 -10.51
C PRO A 152 -4.42 -17.21 -10.72
N SER A 153 -4.61 -17.74 -11.92
CA SER A 153 -5.76 -18.58 -12.27
C SER A 153 -5.90 -19.75 -11.29
N GLY A 154 -7.09 -19.92 -10.71
CA GLY A 154 -7.36 -20.96 -9.71
C GLY A 154 -7.23 -20.51 -8.25
N THR A 155 -6.99 -19.21 -7.99
CA THR A 155 -7.22 -18.65 -6.65
C THR A 155 -8.72 -18.72 -6.37
N ALA A 156 -9.13 -19.52 -5.38
CA ALA A 156 -10.54 -19.68 -5.04
C ALA A 156 -11.17 -18.31 -4.77
N PRO A 157 -12.38 -18.02 -5.28
CA PRO A 157 -13.08 -16.81 -4.92
C PRO A 157 -13.21 -16.78 -3.40
N ALA A 158 -12.85 -15.65 -2.81
CA ALA A 158 -12.89 -15.55 -1.37
C ALA A 158 -14.33 -15.65 -0.85
N ARG A 159 -14.50 -16.22 0.36
CA ARG A 159 -15.78 -16.14 1.07
C ARG A 159 -16.26 -14.69 1.13
N PRO A 160 -17.56 -14.44 0.94
CA PRO A 160 -18.13 -13.10 1.11
C PRO A 160 -17.77 -12.59 2.51
N SER A 161 -17.29 -11.35 2.58
CA SER A 161 -17.17 -10.63 3.86
C SER A 161 -18.55 -10.56 4.49
N ARG A 162 -18.61 -10.77 5.82
CA ARG A 162 -19.85 -10.54 6.56
C ARG A 162 -20.22 -9.05 6.38
N PRO A 163 -21.44 -8.71 5.95
CA PRO A 163 -21.83 -7.32 5.77
C PRO A 163 -21.61 -6.56 7.08
N LYS A 164 -21.05 -5.35 6.95
CA LYS A 164 -20.88 -4.41 8.05
C LYS A 164 -22.29 -4.15 8.63
N PRO A 165 -22.52 -4.30 9.95
CA PRO A 165 -23.83 -4.02 10.51
C PRO A 165 -24.19 -2.56 10.19
N GLU A 166 -25.31 -2.38 9.50
CA GLU A 166 -25.88 -1.06 9.25
C GLU A 166 -26.14 -0.37 10.60
N ALA A 167 -25.78 0.91 10.69
CA ALA A 167 -26.11 1.71 11.86
C ALA A 167 -27.64 1.71 12.04
N PRO A 168 -28.15 1.52 13.26
CA PRO A 168 -29.59 1.50 13.47
C PRO A 168 -30.20 2.85 13.05
N PRO A 169 -31.41 2.83 12.45
CA PRO A 169 -32.07 4.06 12.02
C PRO A 169 -32.23 5.00 13.21
N THR A 170 -31.76 6.23 13.04
CA THR A 170 -31.98 7.31 13.98
C THR A 170 -33.47 7.65 13.94
N LEU A 171 -34.20 7.26 14.98
CA LEU A 171 -35.58 7.71 15.19
C LEU A 171 -35.51 9.19 15.61
N PHE A 172 -36.09 10.06 14.79
CA PHE A 172 -36.38 11.45 15.12
C PHE A 172 -37.45 11.54 16.21
#